data_AF-A0A2I1HW97-F1
#
_entry.id   AF-A0A2I1HW97-F1
#
_cell.length_a   1.000
_cell.length_b   1.000
_cell.length_c   1.000
_cell.angle_alpha   90.00
_cell.angle_beta   90.00
_cell.angle_gamma   90.00
#
_symmetry.space_group_name_H-M   'P 1'
#
loop_
_entity.id
_entity.type
_entity.pdbx_description
1 polymer ?
#
loop_
_entity_poly.entity_id
_entity_poly.type
_entity_poly.pdbx_seq_one_letter_code
_entity_poly.pdbx_strand_id
1 'polypeptide(L)'
;MGDFNINYRKYLMAFVTNRWYFKLFKMLENRHLLDTIPIFNEDDENIYTYIPPNNSLEKSRVDYIWASLPILGQSLNSAVMENDHSSTDHNTVTLSLDTQLFIGKSLPKINKSKKKITRTVFLYDEMDQEDNDEFTWDNFRAGLDHEIERLKLKDRSITKRKHIDHVWDSLRQLIIKSANDHIKSKKKSAHVSQD
;
A
#
# COMPACT_ATOMS: atom_id res chain seq x y z
N MET A 1 8.73 0.28 4.62
CA MET A 1 9.36 -0.25 5.84
C MET A 1 8.73 -1.58 6.18
N GLY A 2 9.44 -2.44 6.91
CA GLY A 2 8.92 -3.71 7.44
C GLY A 2 9.82 -4.91 7.08
N ASP A 3 9.31 -6.10 7.36
CA ASP A 3 9.95 -7.37 7.03
C ASP A 3 9.83 -7.69 5.54
N PHE A 4 10.97 -7.84 4.87
CA PHE A 4 11.06 -8.16 3.45
C PHE A 4 11.35 -9.65 3.24
N ASN A 5 11.66 -10.39 4.31
CA ASN A 5 12.00 -11.81 4.36
C ASN A 5 13.18 -12.19 3.42
N ILE A 6 13.98 -11.21 3.02
CA ILE A 6 15.08 -11.36 2.06
C ILE A 6 16.21 -10.42 2.49
N ASN A 7 17.43 -10.93 2.49
CA ASN A 7 18.61 -10.13 2.79
C ASN A 7 19.09 -9.33 1.56
N TYR A 8 19.22 -8.01 1.71
CA TYR A 8 19.64 -7.09 0.66
C TYR A 8 21.08 -7.33 0.18
N ARG A 9 22.00 -7.75 1.05
CA ARG A 9 23.37 -8.06 0.60
C ARG A 9 23.41 -9.31 -0.27
N LYS A 10 22.56 -10.31 0.01
CA LYS A 10 22.37 -11.45 -0.91
C LYS A 10 21.87 -10.99 -2.28
N TYR A 11 21.06 -9.92 -2.34
CA TYR A 11 20.68 -9.29 -3.60
C TYR A 11 21.87 -8.62 -4.29
N LEU A 12 22.64 -7.80 -3.57
CA LEU A 12 23.83 -7.13 -4.11
C LEU A 12 24.84 -8.15 -4.67
N MET A 13 25.10 -9.25 -3.96
CA MET A 13 26.03 -10.30 -4.41
C MET A 13 25.49 -11.15 -5.57
N ALA A 14 24.18 -11.12 -5.82
CA ALA A 14 23.53 -11.93 -6.85
C ALA A 14 23.58 -11.29 -8.26
N PHE A 15 24.60 -10.47 -8.55
CA PHE A 15 24.83 -9.69 -9.79
C PHE A 15 24.47 -10.40 -11.12
N VAL A 16 24.43 -11.74 -11.14
CA VAL A 16 24.22 -12.57 -12.34
C VAL A 16 22.83 -13.24 -12.39
N THR A 17 22.09 -13.34 -11.29
CA THR A 17 20.81 -14.08 -11.24
C THR A 17 19.60 -13.17 -11.05
N ASN A 18 18.79 -13.02 -12.10
CA ASN A 18 17.50 -12.31 -12.06
C ASN A 18 16.45 -13.15 -11.31
N ARG A 19 16.62 -13.29 -9.99
CA ARG A 19 15.67 -14.02 -9.15
C ARG A 19 14.46 -13.14 -8.90
N TRP A 20 13.27 -13.69 -9.12
CA TRP A 20 12.01 -12.94 -9.07
C TRP A 20 11.76 -12.26 -7.72
N TYR A 21 12.25 -12.85 -6.63
CA TYR A 21 12.06 -12.33 -5.28
C TYR A 21 12.91 -11.08 -4.99
N PHE A 22 13.95 -10.80 -5.79
CA PHE A 22 14.72 -9.56 -5.71
C PHE A 22 14.09 -8.36 -6.45
N LYS A 23 12.96 -8.57 -7.14
CA LYS A 23 12.25 -7.48 -7.85
C LYS A 23 11.90 -6.30 -6.95
N LEU A 24 11.64 -6.56 -5.66
CA LEU A 24 11.33 -5.52 -4.69
C LEU A 24 12.50 -4.55 -4.52
N PHE A 25 13.72 -5.05 -4.26
CA PHE A 25 14.91 -4.21 -4.12
C PHE A 25 15.20 -3.42 -5.39
N LYS A 26 15.13 -4.06 -6.56
CA LYS A 26 15.28 -3.38 -7.84
C LYS A 26 14.24 -2.26 -8.03
N MET A 27 12.98 -2.47 -7.61
CA MET A 27 11.95 -1.43 -7.66
C MET A 27 12.29 -0.26 -6.74
N LEU A 28 12.82 -0.52 -5.54
CA LEU A 28 13.19 0.51 -4.56
C LEU A 28 14.38 1.34 -5.05
N GLU A 29 15.43 0.68 -5.56
CA GLU A 29 16.58 1.34 -6.20
C GLU A 29 16.17 2.20 -7.40
N ASN A 30 15.30 1.68 -8.27
CA ASN A 30 14.77 2.42 -9.42
C ASN A 30 13.94 3.66 -9.02
N ARG A 31 13.46 3.72 -7.78
CA ARG A 31 12.77 4.89 -7.20
C ARG A 31 13.72 5.79 -6.41
N HIS A 32 15.03 5.56 -6.49
CA HIS A 32 16.06 6.29 -5.75
C HIS A 32 15.82 6.30 -4.23
N LEU A 33 15.29 5.18 -3.72
CA LEU A 33 15.21 4.93 -2.28
C LEU A 33 16.48 4.21 -1.86
N LEU A 34 16.92 4.48 -0.64
CA LEU A 34 18.10 3.85 -0.03
C LEU A 34 17.69 3.20 1.29
N ASP A 35 18.31 2.07 1.59
CA ASP A 35 18.30 1.44 2.91
C ASP A 35 18.90 2.42 3.93
N THR A 36 18.20 2.68 5.03
CA THR A 36 18.61 3.71 5.99
C THR A 36 19.77 3.26 6.87
N ILE A 37 19.91 1.97 7.17
CA ILE A 37 20.89 1.48 8.14
C ILE A 37 22.34 1.77 7.72
N PRO A 38 22.77 1.45 6.49
CA PRO A 38 24.15 1.72 6.04
C PRO A 38 24.49 3.20 5.92
N ILE A 39 23.50 4.10 5.95
CA ILE A 39 23.72 5.56 5.91
C ILE A 39 24.23 6.09 7.25
N PHE A 40 23.84 5.46 8.36
CA PHE A 40 24.14 5.92 9.71
C PHE A 40 25.08 4.98 10.48
N ASN A 41 25.39 3.80 9.94
CA ASN A 41 26.17 2.78 10.62
C ASN A 41 27.24 2.22 9.67
N GLU A 42 28.51 2.41 10.01
CA GLU A 42 29.64 1.92 9.21
C GLU A 42 29.77 0.38 9.26
N ASP A 43 29.41 -0.22 10.39
CA ASP A 43 29.40 -1.68 10.59
C ASP A 43 28.00 -2.28 10.36
N ASP A 44 27.35 -1.94 9.25
CA ASP A 44 26.02 -2.47 8.93
C ASP A 44 26.02 -4.00 8.67
N GLU A 45 27.21 -4.56 8.46
CA GLU A 45 27.45 -5.98 8.23
C GLU A 45 26.97 -6.85 9.38
N ASN A 46 27.20 -6.38 10.61
CA ASN A 46 26.92 -7.11 11.83
C ASN A 46 25.60 -6.70 12.48
N ILE A 47 24.78 -5.93 11.75
CA ILE A 47 23.45 -5.53 12.21
C ILE A 47 22.44 -6.56 11.72
N TYR A 48 21.74 -7.19 12.65
CA TYR A 48 20.74 -8.23 12.38
C TYR A 48 19.38 -7.83 12.94
N THR A 49 18.32 -8.09 12.16
CA THR A 49 16.96 -7.84 12.60
C THR A 49 16.25 -9.12 12.98
N TYR A 50 16.57 -10.23 12.33
CA TYR A 50 16.06 -11.55 12.66
C TYR A 50 17.08 -12.35 13.47
N ILE A 51 16.66 -12.81 14.65
CA ILE A 51 17.42 -13.65 15.57
C ILE A 51 16.71 -15.01 15.66
N PRO A 52 17.21 -16.05 14.95
CA PRO A 52 16.54 -17.34 14.97
C PRO A 52 16.49 -17.92 16.39
N PRO A 53 15.41 -18.63 16.76
CA PRO A 53 15.28 -19.25 18.09
C PRO A 53 16.31 -20.38 18.32
N ASN A 54 16.90 -20.89 17.24
CA ASN A 54 17.94 -21.90 17.28
C ASN A 54 19.29 -21.29 16.89
N ASN A 55 20.26 -21.30 17.81
CA ASN A 55 21.60 -20.77 17.61
C ASN A 55 22.42 -21.43 16.49
N SER A 56 21.96 -22.56 15.94
CA SER A 56 22.58 -23.18 14.75
C SER A 56 22.17 -22.53 13.42
N LEU A 57 21.13 -21.69 13.42
CA LEU A 57 20.71 -20.91 12.26
C LEU A 57 21.41 -19.55 12.25
N GLU A 58 21.73 -19.05 11.06
CA GLU A 58 22.37 -17.74 10.90
C GLU A 58 21.38 -16.60 11.17
N LYS A 59 21.82 -15.61 11.94
CA LYS A 59 21.14 -14.32 12.06
C LYS A 59 21.07 -13.64 10.70
N SER A 60 20.03 -12.85 10.47
CA SER A 60 19.92 -12.13 9.20
C SER A 60 19.27 -10.76 9.36
N ARG A 61 19.59 -9.85 8.45
CA ARG A 61 18.86 -8.59 8.28
C ARG A 61 17.80 -8.81 7.20
N VAL A 62 16.54 -8.72 7.59
CA VAL A 62 15.37 -8.90 6.70
C VAL A 62 14.34 -7.78 6.86
N ASP A 63 14.43 -7.00 7.93
CA ASP A 63 13.61 -5.81 8.16
C ASP A 63 14.35 -4.56 7.69
N TYR A 64 13.65 -3.70 6.96
CA TYR A 64 14.25 -2.51 6.37
C TYR A 64 13.35 -1.29 6.51
N ILE A 65 13.99 -0.14 6.67
CA ILE A 65 13.40 1.17 6.34
C ILE A 65 14.14 1.67 5.11
N TRP A 66 13.39 1.98 4.06
CA TRP A 66 13.90 2.58 2.84
C TRP A 66 13.38 4.00 2.73
N ALA A 67 14.25 4.95 2.46
CA ALA A 67 13.92 6.37 2.40
C ALA A 67 14.57 7.06 1.21
N SER A 68 13.93 8.12 0.72
CA SER A 68 14.51 8.96 -0.33
C SER A 68 15.59 9.88 0.23
N LEU A 69 16.55 10.31 -0.60
CA LEU A 69 17.61 11.26 -0.23
C LEU A 69 17.12 12.50 0.54
N PRO A 70 16.01 13.18 0.17
CA PRO A 70 15.53 14.33 0.94
C PRO A 70 15.12 14.00 2.37
N ILE A 71 14.58 12.80 2.60
CA ILE A 71 14.23 12.32 3.95
C ILE A 71 15.52 12.04 4.72
N LEU A 72 16.44 11.29 4.12
CA LEU A 72 17.72 10.94 4.73
C LEU A 72 18.57 12.17 5.12
N GLY A 73 18.57 13.20 4.28
CA GLY A 73 19.28 14.45 4.57
C GLY A 73 18.72 15.24 5.76
N GLN A 74 17.56 14.85 6.28
CA GLN A 74 16.92 15.42 7.48
C GLN A 74 16.72 14.37 8.59
N SER A 75 17.20 13.15 8.39
CA SER A 75 17.17 12.09 9.39
C SER A 75 18.31 12.31 10.38
N LEU A 76 18.02 12.02 11.66
CA LEU A 76 18.99 12.14 12.75
C LEU A 76 19.80 10.86 12.94
N ASN A 77 19.14 9.71 12.83
CA ASN A 77 19.76 8.41 13.06
C ASN A 77 18.89 7.28 12.46
N SER A 78 19.50 6.13 12.17
CA SER A 78 18.80 4.86 11.96
C SER A 78 19.52 3.76 12.71
N ALA A 79 18.80 2.97 13.50
CA ALA A 79 19.39 1.94 14.35
C ALA A 79 18.48 0.71 14.46
N VAL A 80 19.06 -0.41 14.88
CA VAL A 80 18.31 -1.62 15.26
C VAL A 80 18.34 -1.74 16.78
N MET A 81 17.17 -1.87 17.39
CA MET A 81 16.98 -1.99 18.83
C MET A 81 16.45 -3.38 19.16
N GLU A 82 17.02 -4.00 20.20
CA GLU A 82 16.53 -5.27 20.72
C GLU A 82 15.16 -5.10 21.36
N ASN A 83 14.29 -6.08 21.17
CA ASN A 83 12.92 -6.06 21.67
C ASN A 83 12.80 -6.88 22.97
N ASP A 84 13.25 -6.30 24.08
CA ASP A 84 13.28 -6.98 25.39
C ASP A 84 11.89 -7.24 26.01
N HIS A 85 10.85 -6.63 25.45
CA HIS A 85 9.51 -6.59 26.05
C HIS A 85 8.44 -7.34 25.24
N SER A 86 8.83 -8.01 24.14
CA SER A 86 7.92 -8.76 23.28
C SER A 86 8.51 -10.11 22.88
N SER A 87 7.67 -11.15 22.81
CA SER A 87 8.07 -12.51 22.41
C SER A 87 8.23 -12.63 20.88
N THR A 88 9.12 -11.83 20.31
CA THR A 88 9.42 -11.82 18.87
C THR A 88 10.87 -12.22 18.63
N ASP A 89 11.12 -12.92 17.54
CA ASP A 89 12.46 -13.21 17.01
C ASP A 89 13.01 -12.06 16.14
N HIS A 90 12.30 -10.92 16.08
CA HIS A 90 12.71 -9.73 15.35
C HIS A 90 13.06 -8.54 16.27
N ASN A 91 14.24 -7.96 16.05
CA ASN A 91 14.64 -6.64 16.55
C ASN A 91 13.97 -5.51 15.75
N THR A 92 13.71 -4.38 16.40
CA THR A 92 13.05 -3.24 15.79
C THR A 92 14.02 -2.37 15.01
N VAL A 93 13.71 -2.10 13.73
CA VAL A 93 14.41 -1.09 12.94
C VAL A 93 13.79 0.29 13.17
N THR A 94 14.62 1.27 13.46
CA THR A 94 14.21 2.65 13.74
C THR A 94 14.83 3.64 12.77
N LEU A 95 14.10 4.72 12.48
CA LEU A 95 14.59 5.89 11.77
C LEU A 95 14.09 7.12 12.54
N SER A 96 15.01 7.89 13.10
CA SER A 96 14.71 9.14 13.81
C SER A 96 14.73 10.31 12.83
N LEU A 97 13.66 11.10 12.83
CA LEU A 97 13.47 12.25 11.95
C LEU A 97 13.29 13.51 12.79
N ASP A 98 13.94 14.62 12.40
CA ASP A 98 13.66 15.92 12.99
C ASP A 98 12.44 16.56 12.31
N THR A 99 11.29 16.50 12.98
CA THR A 99 10.02 17.02 12.46
C THR A 99 10.06 18.52 12.16
N GLN A 100 10.93 19.31 12.80
CA GLN A 100 11.06 20.73 12.49
C GLN A 100 11.70 20.96 11.10
N LEU A 101 12.61 20.08 10.68
CA LEU A 101 13.20 20.12 9.33
C LEU A 101 12.16 19.74 8.25
N PHE A 102 11.21 18.87 8.60
CA PHE A 102 10.15 18.39 7.70
C PHE A 102 8.91 19.30 7.63
N ILE A 103 8.50 19.88 8.76
CA ILE A 103 7.23 20.60 8.92
C ILE A 103 7.47 22.12 9.08
N GLY A 104 8.61 22.51 9.68
CA GLY A 104 8.92 23.90 10.05
C GLY A 104 9.51 24.77 8.94
N LYS A 105 9.99 24.17 7.85
CA LYS A 105 10.24 24.92 6.61
C LYS A 105 8.89 25.12 5.96
N SER A 106 8.33 26.34 6.01
CA SER A 106 7.20 26.67 5.16
C SER A 106 7.62 26.34 3.73
N LEU A 107 7.09 25.25 3.18
CA LEU A 107 7.14 25.05 1.75
C LEU A 107 6.62 26.36 1.15
N PRO A 108 7.30 26.99 0.17
CA PRO A 108 6.72 28.12 -0.53
C PRO A 108 5.31 27.67 -0.88
N LYS A 109 4.27 28.42 -0.47
CA LYS A 109 2.87 28.05 -0.65
C LYS A 109 2.68 27.75 -2.14
N ILE A 110 2.91 26.49 -2.52
CA ILE A 110 2.51 26.02 -3.82
C ILE A 110 1.01 26.02 -3.61
N ASN A 111 0.34 26.98 -4.23
CA ASN A 111 -1.11 26.97 -4.41
C ASN A 111 -1.49 25.78 -5.31
N LYS A 112 -1.03 24.57 -4.97
CA LYS A 112 -1.70 23.33 -5.34
C LYS A 112 -2.99 23.41 -4.56
N SER A 113 -4.03 23.93 -5.21
CA SER A 113 -5.41 23.82 -4.76
C SER A 113 -5.57 22.45 -4.12
N LYS A 114 -5.81 22.39 -2.81
CA LYS A 114 -6.02 21.12 -2.10
C LYS A 114 -7.02 20.34 -2.94
N LYS A 115 -6.61 19.21 -3.54
CA LYS A 115 -7.51 18.43 -4.38
C LYS A 115 -8.66 18.02 -3.48
N LYS A 116 -9.85 18.56 -3.72
CA LYS A 116 -11.04 18.24 -2.96
C LYS A 116 -11.35 16.76 -3.24
N ILE A 117 -10.95 15.88 -2.33
CA ILE A 117 -11.29 14.47 -2.42
C ILE A 117 -12.75 14.37 -1.99
N THR A 118 -13.62 14.12 -2.96
CA THR A 118 -15.03 13.80 -2.73
C THR A 118 -15.19 12.28 -2.69
N ARG A 119 -15.73 11.76 -1.59
CA ARG A 119 -16.10 10.34 -1.47
C ARG A 119 -17.61 10.21 -1.59
N THR A 120 -18.08 9.26 -2.38
CA THR A 120 -19.49 8.85 -2.44
C THR A 120 -19.76 7.88 -1.28
N VAL A 121 -20.82 8.16 -0.51
CA VAL A 121 -21.33 7.30 0.56
C VAL A 121 -22.70 6.79 0.12
N PHE A 122 -22.80 5.49 -0.12
CA PHE A 122 -24.06 4.81 -0.44
C PHE A 122 -24.89 4.62 0.84
N LEU A 123 -26.19 4.86 0.75
CA LEU A 123 -27.14 4.88 1.85
C LEU A 123 -28.03 3.63 1.75
N TYR A 124 -27.47 2.47 2.09
CA TYR A 124 -28.15 1.18 1.92
C TYR A 124 -29.42 1.06 2.76
N ASP A 125 -29.47 1.69 3.93
CA ASP A 125 -30.64 1.71 4.83
C ASP A 125 -31.80 2.55 4.27
N GLU A 126 -31.54 3.38 3.25
CA GLU A 126 -32.54 4.22 2.58
C GLU A 126 -33.09 3.58 1.30
N MET A 127 -32.75 2.32 1.02
CA MET A 127 -33.33 1.53 -0.06
C MET A 127 -34.71 1.00 0.34
N ASP A 128 -35.61 0.83 -0.63
CA ASP A 128 -36.98 0.29 -0.44
C ASP A 128 -37.82 1.05 0.60
N GLN A 129 -37.57 2.36 0.76
CA GLN A 129 -38.41 3.22 1.59
C GLN A 129 -39.75 3.44 0.88
N GLU A 130 -40.87 3.38 1.63
CA GLU A 130 -42.25 3.44 1.08
C GLU A 130 -42.53 4.70 0.24
N ASP A 131 -41.77 5.77 0.45
CA ASP A 131 -41.93 7.05 -0.23
C ASP A 131 -41.14 7.17 -1.55
N ASN A 132 -40.39 6.14 -1.99
CA ASN A 132 -39.51 6.27 -3.16
C ASN A 132 -39.26 4.97 -3.94
N ASP A 133 -40.02 4.78 -5.02
CA ASP A 133 -39.87 3.66 -5.97
C ASP A 133 -38.63 3.75 -6.87
N GLU A 134 -37.88 4.86 -6.85
CA GLU A 134 -36.69 5.05 -7.70
C GLU A 134 -35.51 4.22 -7.19
N PHE A 135 -35.28 4.21 -5.87
CA PHE A 135 -34.13 3.56 -5.23
C PHE A 135 -34.53 2.28 -4.51
N THR A 136 -34.83 1.23 -5.30
CA THR A 136 -35.19 -0.09 -4.79
C THR A 136 -34.11 -1.14 -5.09
N TRP A 137 -34.04 -2.18 -4.26
CA TRP A 137 -33.12 -3.29 -4.49
C TRP A 137 -33.44 -4.04 -5.78
N ASP A 138 -34.72 -4.07 -6.17
CA ASP A 138 -35.17 -4.66 -7.42
C ASP A 138 -34.70 -3.85 -8.63
N ASN A 139 -34.74 -2.51 -8.58
CA ASN A 139 -34.19 -1.66 -9.65
C ASN A 139 -32.67 -1.86 -9.80
N PHE A 140 -31.94 -1.90 -8.69
CA PHE A 140 -30.50 -2.18 -8.71
C PHE A 140 -30.19 -3.56 -9.32
N ARG A 141 -30.93 -4.60 -8.92
CA ARG A 141 -30.78 -5.95 -9.47
C ARG A 141 -31.09 -5.99 -10.96
N ALA A 142 -32.23 -5.44 -11.37
CA ALA A 142 -32.65 -5.43 -12.76
C ALA A 142 -31.65 -4.70 -13.66
N GLY A 143 -31.15 -3.54 -13.22
CA GLY A 143 -30.14 -2.78 -13.95
C GLY A 143 -28.80 -3.53 -14.05
N LEU A 144 -28.39 -4.18 -12.96
CA LEU A 144 -27.17 -5.00 -12.95
C LEU A 144 -27.30 -6.22 -13.88
N ASP A 145 -28.40 -6.98 -13.78
CA ASP A 145 -28.66 -8.17 -14.59
C ASP A 145 -28.72 -7.84 -16.08
N HIS A 146 -29.42 -6.76 -16.45
CA HIS A 146 -29.48 -6.28 -17.83
C HIS A 146 -28.07 -6.05 -18.41
N GLU A 147 -27.21 -5.41 -17.63
CA GLU A 147 -25.87 -5.04 -18.09
C GLU A 147 -24.89 -6.23 -18.06
N ILE A 148 -25.08 -7.22 -17.16
CA ILE A 148 -24.39 -8.52 -17.18
C ILE A 148 -24.71 -9.27 -18.47
N GLU A 149 -25.99 -9.36 -18.83
CA GLU A 149 -26.45 -10.04 -20.05
C GLU A 149 -25.98 -9.30 -21.31
N ARG A 150 -26.09 -7.96 -21.34
CA ARG A 150 -25.61 -7.14 -22.45
C ARG A 150 -24.11 -7.34 -22.74
N LEU A 151 -23.30 -7.46 -21.68
CA LEU A 151 -21.85 -7.69 -21.78
C LEU A 151 -21.47 -9.17 -21.96
N LYS A 152 -22.46 -10.08 -21.94
CA LYS A 152 -22.30 -11.54 -22.01
C LYS A 152 -21.22 -12.04 -21.06
N LEU A 153 -21.19 -11.49 -19.84
CA LEU A 153 -20.11 -11.79 -18.89
C LEU A 153 -20.09 -13.28 -18.51
N LYS A 154 -21.26 -13.92 -18.48
CA LYS A 154 -21.42 -15.36 -18.21
C LYS A 154 -20.84 -16.26 -19.31
N ASP A 155 -20.78 -15.76 -20.55
CA ASP A 155 -20.33 -16.54 -21.71
C ASP A 155 -18.80 -16.45 -21.94
N ARG A 156 -18.09 -15.67 -21.13
CA ARG A 156 -16.64 -15.45 -21.33
C ARG A 156 -15.83 -16.69 -20.94
N SER A 157 -15.07 -17.22 -21.90
CA SER A 157 -14.17 -18.35 -21.66
C SER A 157 -12.88 -17.93 -20.95
N ILE A 158 -12.63 -18.53 -19.79
CA ILE A 158 -11.42 -18.29 -19.00
C ILE A 158 -10.38 -19.36 -19.35
N THR A 159 -9.52 -19.04 -20.33
CA THR A 159 -8.45 -19.94 -20.77
C THR A 159 -7.06 -19.56 -20.24
N LYS A 160 -6.90 -18.33 -19.71
CA LYS A 160 -5.64 -17.81 -19.18
C LYS A 160 -5.90 -17.02 -17.90
N ARG A 161 -4.93 -17.01 -16.98
CA ARG A 161 -5.02 -16.27 -15.70
C ARG A 161 -5.38 -14.79 -15.90
N LYS A 162 -4.76 -14.12 -16.89
CA LYS A 162 -5.07 -12.72 -17.21
C LYS A 162 -6.54 -12.45 -17.60
N HIS A 163 -7.27 -13.47 -18.06
CA HIS A 163 -8.70 -13.33 -18.36
C HIS A 163 -9.52 -13.20 -17.07
N ILE A 164 -9.07 -13.83 -15.97
CA ILE A 164 -9.71 -13.70 -14.66
C ILE A 164 -9.66 -12.24 -14.22
N ASP A 165 -8.48 -11.61 -14.27
CA ASP A 165 -8.31 -10.20 -13.88
C ASP A 165 -9.22 -9.29 -14.72
N HIS A 166 -9.30 -9.51 -16.04
CA HIS A 166 -10.16 -8.71 -16.93
C HIS A 166 -11.66 -8.91 -16.66
N VAL A 167 -12.10 -10.15 -16.42
CA VAL A 167 -13.50 -10.45 -16.10
C VAL A 167 -13.85 -9.84 -14.74
N TRP A 168 -12.95 -9.96 -13.76
CA TRP A 168 -13.10 -9.37 -12.44
C TRP A 168 -13.20 -7.85 -12.50
N ASP A 169 -12.30 -7.18 -13.23
CA ASP A 169 -12.35 -5.73 -13.39
C ASP A 169 -13.62 -5.28 -14.11
N SER A 170 -14.11 -6.06 -15.10
CA SER A 170 -15.39 -5.80 -15.77
C SER A 170 -16.55 -5.86 -14.78
N LEU A 171 -16.62 -6.91 -13.95
CA LEU A 171 -17.64 -7.07 -12.91
C LEU A 171 -17.58 -5.95 -11.87
N ARG A 172 -16.37 -5.58 -11.43
CA ARG A 172 -16.17 -4.50 -10.46
C ARG A 172 -16.67 -3.16 -11.01
N GLN A 173 -16.30 -2.82 -12.24
CA GLN A 173 -16.75 -1.58 -12.87
C GLN A 173 -18.27 -1.56 -13.03
N LEU A 174 -18.84 -2.70 -13.38
CA LEU A 174 -20.28 -2.89 -13.55
C LEU A 174 -21.05 -2.65 -12.25
N ILE A 175 -20.64 -3.31 -11.16
CA ILE A 175 -21.26 -3.16 -9.84
C ILE A 175 -21.17 -1.70 -9.38
N ILE A 176 -20.00 -1.07 -9.53
CA ILE A 176 -19.82 0.34 -9.15
C ILE A 176 -20.72 1.25 -9.99
N LYS A 177 -20.83 1.02 -11.30
CA LYS A 177 -21.71 1.81 -12.18
C LYS A 177 -23.17 1.67 -11.76
N SER A 178 -23.67 0.44 -11.65
CA SER A 178 -25.06 0.18 -11.22
C SER A 178 -25.34 0.74 -9.83
N ALA A 179 -24.39 0.66 -8.90
CA ALA A 179 -24.53 1.26 -7.58
C ALA A 179 -24.66 2.79 -7.64
N ASN A 180 -23.92 3.47 -8.53
CA ASN A 180 -24.05 4.92 -8.70
C ASN A 180 -25.39 5.32 -9.32
N ASP A 181 -25.95 4.47 -10.18
CA ASP A 181 -27.20 4.76 -10.91
C ASP A 181 -28.45 4.40 -10.09
N HIS A 182 -28.37 3.38 -9.22
CA HIS A 182 -29.55 2.78 -8.57
C HIS A 182 -29.48 2.70 -7.04
N ILE A 183 -28.37 3.06 -6.41
CA ILE A 183 -28.28 3.15 -4.94
C ILE A 183 -28.17 4.61 -4.52
N LYS A 184 -29.07 5.02 -3.62
CA LYS A 184 -29.07 6.36 -3.08
C LYS A 184 -27.73 6.68 -2.45
N SER A 185 -27.16 7.84 -2.76
CA SER A 185 -25.83 8.20 -2.28
C SER A 185 -25.67 9.68 -1.99
N LYS A 186 -24.72 10.00 -1.12
CA LYS A 186 -24.31 11.38 -0.81
C LYS A 186 -22.82 11.57 -0.98
N LYS A 187 -22.42 12.73 -1.50
CA LYS A 187 -21.00 13.11 -1.62
C LYS A 187 -20.55 13.76 -0.32
N LYS A 188 -19.56 13.18 0.34
CA LYS A 188 -18.84 13.82 1.46
C LYS A 188 -17.53 14.41 0.97
N SER A 189 -17.31 15.67 1.28
CA SER A 189 -16.02 16.35 1.06
C SER A 189 -15.12 16.03 2.24
N ALA A 190 -14.06 15.25 2.05
CA ALA A 190 -13.05 15.11 3.10
C ALA A 190 -12.18 16.38 3.09
N HIS A 191 -12.30 17.21 4.12
CA HIS A 191 -11.26 18.19 4.42
C HIS A 191 -10.20 17.45 5.18
N VAL A 192 -9.05 17.24 4.55
CA VAL A 192 -7.86 16.81 5.29
C VAL A 192 -7.41 18.04 6.08
N SER A 193 -7.95 18.17 7.29
CA SER A 193 -7.36 18.97 8.36
C SER A 193 -6.14 18.18 8.84
N GLN A 194 -4.96 18.75 8.66
CA GLN A 194 -3.76 18.34 9.35
C GLN A 194 -3.40 19.52 10.23
N ASP A 195 -3.48 19.32 11.54
CA ASP A 195 -2.79 20.12 12.56
C ASP A 195 -1.28 19.83 12.47
#